data_AF-A0A5C5W9J0-F1
#
_entry.id   AF-A0A5C5W9J0-F1
#
_cell.length_a   1.000
_cell.length_b   1.000
_cell.length_c   1.000
_cell.angle_alpha   90.00
_cell.angle_beta   90.00
_cell.angle_gamma   90.00
#
_symmetry.space_group_name_H-M   'P 1'
#
loop_
_entity.id
_entity.type
_entity.pdbx_description
1 polymer ?
#
loop_
_entity_poly.entity_id
_entity_poly.type
_entity_poly.pdbx_seq_one_letter_code
_entity_poly.pdbx_strand_id
1 'polypeptide(L)'
;MFAFRWLLPIVLLTPVPLDARDTLVVAFNADDDNRNGVRDFQEPLSLSDNDVVIAWSAEQLPENLRVACDAPPGAIRFALSSDRKQIAVDALRSADPDWDGTFRLHVTTDERQEVIEGHVAPLRVRSSLAQAQTVFVREFPNRNERLIQQLGEICRLAGAELHVVPAGEPYAYNHIWLQDTVEFLEAQGAPVPMTVALSANRARRLDRFARDRLLGPGVGYMRVGSYRKKFAEGEGGVSWIDWYGNLEASPPTDEHPVGRILYGIDKQRDASLHPKVLAWLAAQLGAEPLALDVGWLTIKHVDEMVSFLPAKDGGFLVLVPDPNAALDRLRHLRDDGYGDTRLLDIFENQTTVNSVLDDADFVVANQRLWRERIEPMSRKLLKEIGVPRDRLRRMPVLFQPDGTPRTPNVVNCLVLPGTEGQPAQVAMADPNGPMIDGVDAFQAETRSRLSDANATLHFVDDRQYHKWSGNVHCATNAIRPLPAAQR
;
A
#
# COMPACT_ATOMS: atom_id res chain seq x y z
N MET A 1 -33.08 -18.05 16.97
CA MET A 1 -32.12 -19.15 17.19
C MET A 1 -31.42 -19.41 15.87
N PHE A 2 -30.36 -18.65 15.58
CA PHE A 2 -29.48 -18.87 14.43
C PHE A 2 -28.07 -18.61 14.96
N ALA A 3 -27.36 -19.69 15.23
CA ALA A 3 -25.95 -19.67 15.59
C ALA A 3 -25.15 -19.71 14.29
N PHE A 4 -24.40 -18.64 14.00
CA PHE A 4 -23.32 -18.68 13.02
C PHE A 4 -22.02 -18.50 13.79
N ARG A 5 -21.36 -19.62 14.05
CA ARG A 5 -19.94 -19.69 14.45
C ARG A 5 -19.13 -19.72 13.16
N TRP A 6 -18.25 -18.75 12.98
CA TRP A 6 -17.09 -18.87 12.09
C TRP A 6 -15.88 -18.39 12.88
N LEU A 7 -15.06 -19.35 13.28
CA LEU A 7 -13.64 -19.18 13.61
C LEU A 7 -12.90 -18.88 12.28
N LEU A 8 -11.71 -18.22 12.34
CA LEU A 8 -10.51 -18.35 11.47
C LEU A 8 -9.81 -16.99 11.17
N PRO A 9 -8.47 -16.93 10.95
CA PRO A 9 -7.42 -17.95 11.11
C PRO A 9 -6.34 -17.57 12.15
N ILE A 10 -5.69 -18.58 12.72
CA ILE A 10 -4.48 -18.45 13.54
C ILE A 10 -3.31 -18.94 12.65
N VAL A 11 -2.10 -18.41 12.82
CA VAL A 11 -1.02 -18.48 11.81
C VAL A 11 0.07 -19.45 12.22
N LEU A 12 0.29 -20.57 11.48
CA LEU A 12 1.28 -21.68 11.70
C LEU A 12 2.73 -21.26 12.09
N LEU A 13 3.36 -22.13 12.90
CA LEU A 13 4.75 -22.24 13.34
C LEU A 13 5.10 -23.70 13.11
N THR A 14 6.18 -23.95 12.37
CA THR A 14 6.68 -25.31 12.11
C THR A 14 7.75 -25.69 13.13
N PRO A 15 7.89 -26.99 13.43
CA PRO A 15 8.75 -27.50 14.49
C PRO A 15 10.21 -27.48 14.06
N VAL A 16 11.05 -26.70 14.75
CA VAL A 16 12.51 -26.81 14.65
C VAL A 16 13.01 -27.54 15.91
N PRO A 17 13.91 -28.54 15.80
CA PRO A 17 14.56 -29.14 16.96
C PRO A 17 15.31 -28.07 17.74
N LEU A 18 15.00 -27.92 19.03
CA LEU A 18 15.60 -26.94 19.93
C LEU A 18 17.09 -27.22 20.13
N ASP A 19 17.95 -26.54 19.36
CA ASP A 19 19.34 -26.27 19.70
C ASP A 19 19.48 -24.77 20.01
N ALA A 20 19.12 -24.38 21.24
CA ALA A 20 19.50 -23.17 22.01
C ALA A 20 19.71 -21.78 21.33
N ARG A 21 19.33 -21.54 20.07
CA ARG A 21 19.61 -20.28 19.35
C ARG A 21 18.47 -19.74 18.48
N ASP A 22 17.36 -20.44 18.36
CA ASP A 22 16.28 -20.04 17.45
C ASP A 22 15.16 -19.29 18.19
N THR A 23 15.00 -18.00 17.88
CA THR A 23 13.93 -17.13 18.42
C THR A 23 12.57 -17.50 17.81
N LEU A 24 11.52 -17.53 18.62
CA LEU A 24 10.16 -17.81 18.18
C LEU A 24 9.51 -16.60 17.50
N VAL A 25 9.00 -16.73 16.27
CA VAL A 25 8.26 -15.64 15.58
C VAL A 25 6.77 -15.97 15.49
N VAL A 26 5.90 -15.19 16.14
CA VAL A 26 4.44 -15.44 16.13
C VAL A 26 3.75 -14.37 15.29
N ALA A 27 2.83 -14.74 14.39
CA ALA A 27 2.05 -13.72 13.69
C ALA A 27 0.89 -13.19 14.55
N PHE A 28 0.48 -11.97 14.24
CA PHE A 28 -0.58 -11.25 14.93
C PHE A 28 -1.98 -11.71 14.48
N ASN A 29 -2.87 -11.97 15.44
CA ASN A 29 -4.29 -12.24 15.24
C ASN A 29 -5.09 -10.93 15.30
N ALA A 30 -5.61 -10.54 14.13
CA ALA A 30 -6.26 -9.27 13.92
C ALA A 30 -7.79 -9.48 13.84
N ASP A 31 -8.50 -9.16 14.92
CA ASP A 31 -9.98 -9.08 14.97
C ASP A 31 -10.41 -7.73 15.59
N ASP A 32 -11.58 -7.22 15.16
CA ASP A 32 -12.19 -5.94 15.57
C ASP A 32 -12.69 -6.00 17.03
N ASP A 33 -12.81 -7.21 17.60
CA ASP A 33 -13.44 -7.47 18.89
C ASP A 33 -12.39 -7.61 20.02
N ASN A 34 -12.01 -6.46 20.57
CA ASN A 34 -11.06 -6.27 21.67
C ASN A 34 -11.59 -6.81 23.03
N ARG A 35 -11.96 -8.10 23.09
CA ARG A 35 -12.54 -8.72 24.28
C ARG A 35 -11.46 -9.18 25.24
N ASN A 36 -11.11 -8.28 26.14
CA ASN A 36 -10.43 -8.56 27.40
C ASN A 36 -11.08 -9.73 28.17
N GLY A 37 -10.26 -10.61 28.73
CA GLY A 37 -10.67 -11.47 29.83
C GLY A 37 -9.94 -12.81 29.87
N VAL A 38 -9.31 -13.08 31.02
CA VAL A 38 -9.02 -14.45 31.46
C VAL A 38 -10.34 -15.21 31.44
N ARG A 39 -10.49 -16.14 30.49
CA ARG A 39 -11.55 -17.16 30.56
C ARG A 39 -10.92 -18.41 31.11
N ASP A 40 -11.40 -18.81 32.27
CA ASP A 40 -11.20 -20.14 32.81
C ASP A 40 -12.01 -21.10 31.91
N PHE A 41 -11.33 -21.90 31.07
CA PHE A 41 -11.99 -22.82 30.16
C PHE A 41 -11.99 -24.22 30.77
N GLN A 42 -13.11 -24.61 31.38
CA GLN A 42 -13.42 -26.00 31.74
C GLN A 42 -13.95 -26.83 30.56
N GLU A 43 -13.97 -26.30 29.34
CA GLU A 43 -14.28 -27.08 28.15
C GLU A 43 -13.01 -27.26 27.30
N PRO A 44 -12.69 -28.49 26.84
CA PRO A 44 -11.57 -28.70 25.93
C PRO A 44 -11.80 -27.89 24.67
N LEU A 45 -10.90 -26.94 24.39
CA LEU A 45 -10.83 -26.30 23.09
C LEU A 45 -10.59 -27.41 22.06
N SER A 46 -11.56 -27.62 21.16
CA SER A 46 -11.28 -28.34 19.92
C SER A 46 -10.31 -27.45 19.14
N LEU A 47 -9.03 -27.84 19.13
CA LEU A 47 -8.05 -27.30 18.19
C LEU A 47 -8.72 -27.30 16.81
N SER A 48 -8.80 -26.13 16.19
CA SER A 48 -9.17 -26.08 14.78
C SER A 48 -7.89 -26.36 13.98
N ASP A 49 -8.00 -26.85 12.75
CA ASP A 49 -6.86 -27.18 11.87
C ASP A 49 -5.94 -25.97 11.53
N ASN A 50 -6.12 -24.82 12.19
CA ASN A 50 -5.47 -23.55 11.91
C ASN A 50 -4.83 -22.91 13.16
N ASP A 51 -4.59 -23.63 14.26
CA ASP A 51 -3.86 -23.10 15.43
C ASP A 51 -2.33 -23.25 15.26
N VAL A 52 -1.56 -22.29 15.82
CA VAL A 52 -0.10 -22.35 15.78
C VAL A 52 0.52 -23.27 16.80
N VAL A 53 1.58 -23.96 16.41
CA VAL A 53 2.21 -25.03 17.18
C VAL A 53 3.66 -24.67 17.49
N ILE A 54 4.00 -24.43 18.76
CA ILE A 54 5.36 -24.69 19.26
C ILE A 54 5.41 -26.18 19.59
N ALA A 55 6.10 -26.97 18.78
CA ALA A 55 6.30 -28.37 19.10
C ALA A 55 7.47 -28.52 20.06
N TRP A 56 7.16 -28.84 21.31
CA TRP A 56 8.05 -29.66 22.12
C TRP A 56 7.79 -31.11 21.69
N SER A 57 8.68 -31.76 20.94
CA SER A 57 8.47 -33.17 20.58
C SER A 57 8.81 -34.08 21.77
N ALA A 58 7.94 -34.09 22.78
CA ALA A 58 7.86 -35.20 23.71
C ALA A 58 6.71 -36.12 23.25
N GLU A 59 6.80 -37.43 23.52
CA GLU A 59 5.66 -38.34 23.33
C GLU A 59 4.39 -37.84 24.06
N GLN A 60 4.59 -37.08 25.15
CA GLN A 60 3.57 -36.34 25.88
C GLN A 60 4.24 -35.25 26.76
N LEU A 61 3.67 -34.04 26.82
CA LEU A 61 4.10 -32.98 27.74
C LEU A 61 3.78 -33.39 29.18
N PRO A 62 4.68 -33.15 30.15
CA PRO A 62 4.48 -33.54 31.54
C PRO A 62 3.20 -32.96 32.15
N GLU A 63 2.52 -33.71 33.03
CA GLU A 63 1.31 -33.24 33.70
C GLU A 63 1.57 -32.01 34.58
N ASN A 64 2.75 -31.96 35.20
CA ASN A 64 3.26 -30.87 36.03
C ASN A 64 3.82 -29.67 35.24
N LEU A 65 3.69 -29.67 33.90
CA LEU A 65 4.08 -28.54 33.06
C LEU A 65 3.32 -27.27 33.46
N ARG A 66 4.06 -26.18 33.67
CA ARG A 66 3.56 -24.83 33.91
C ARG A 66 4.13 -23.91 32.84
N VAL A 67 3.27 -23.08 32.26
CA VAL A 67 3.67 -22.07 31.27
C VAL A 67 3.25 -20.70 31.78
N ALA A 68 4.18 -19.76 31.78
CA ALA A 68 3.91 -18.35 32.04
C ALA A 68 4.47 -17.50 30.88
N CYS A 69 3.88 -16.34 30.64
CA CYS A 69 4.33 -15.43 29.59
C CYS A 69 4.66 -14.06 30.19
N ASP A 70 5.87 -13.59 29.92
CA ASP A 70 6.29 -12.21 30.15
C ASP A 70 6.04 -11.41 28.87
N ALA A 71 4.91 -10.68 28.87
CA ALA A 71 4.45 -9.80 27.81
C ALA A 71 3.46 -8.77 28.40
N PRO A 72 3.18 -7.64 27.72
CA PRO A 72 2.12 -6.75 28.14
C PRO A 72 0.78 -7.49 28.27
N PRO A 73 -0.08 -7.12 29.24
CA PRO A 73 -1.37 -7.78 29.44
C PRO A 73 -2.19 -7.82 28.14
N GLY A 74 -2.63 -9.02 27.77
CA GLY A 74 -3.42 -9.24 26.56
C GLY A 74 -2.64 -9.15 25.24
N ALA A 75 -1.31 -9.07 25.26
CA ALA A 75 -0.51 -9.07 24.03
C ALA A 75 -0.26 -10.48 23.47
N ILE A 76 -0.11 -11.48 24.35
CA ILE A 76 0.14 -12.87 23.98
C ILE A 76 -0.88 -13.76 24.66
N ARG A 77 -1.41 -14.73 23.92
CA ARG A 77 -2.24 -15.83 24.40
C ARG A 77 -1.49 -17.14 24.16
N PHE A 78 -1.61 -18.07 25.09
CA PHE A 78 -1.07 -19.42 24.90
C PHE A 78 -2.02 -20.49 25.43
N ALA A 79 -1.93 -21.70 24.88
CA ALA A 79 -2.71 -22.86 25.27
C ALA A 79 -1.92 -24.16 25.09
N LEU A 80 -2.30 -25.21 25.82
CA LEU A 80 -1.79 -26.56 25.59
C LEU A 80 -2.72 -27.31 24.64
N SER A 81 -2.15 -28.11 23.73
CA SER A 81 -2.96 -29.00 22.89
C SER A 81 -3.70 -30.05 23.72
N SER A 82 -4.83 -30.52 23.21
CA SER A 82 -5.68 -31.51 23.90
C SER A 82 -4.97 -32.85 24.13
N ASP A 83 -4.06 -33.23 23.23
CA ASP A 83 -3.19 -34.41 23.38
C ASP A 83 -1.94 -34.14 24.25
N ARG A 84 -1.81 -32.91 24.76
CA ARG A 84 -0.66 -32.39 25.51
C ARG A 84 0.66 -32.66 24.79
N LYS A 85 0.75 -32.54 23.47
CA LYS A 85 2.03 -32.63 22.76
C LYS A 85 2.61 -31.27 22.39
N GLN A 86 1.83 -30.20 22.49
CA GLN A 86 2.17 -28.91 21.91
C GLN A 86 1.75 -27.74 22.80
N ILE A 87 2.50 -26.64 22.72
CA ILE A 87 2.10 -25.33 23.26
C ILE A 87 1.75 -24.45 22.07
N ALA A 88 0.50 -23.99 22.00
CA ALA A 88 0.07 -23.01 21.01
C ALA A 88 0.24 -21.60 21.56
N VAL A 89 0.72 -20.66 20.73
CA VAL A 89 0.98 -19.27 21.11
C VAL A 89 0.47 -18.33 20.03
N ASP A 90 -0.30 -17.33 20.42
CA ASP A 90 -0.94 -16.40 19.51
C ASP A 90 -0.70 -14.96 19.97
N ALA A 91 -0.35 -14.08 19.05
CA ALA A 91 -0.13 -12.67 19.35
C ALA A 91 -1.43 -11.90 19.12
N LEU A 92 -1.97 -11.28 20.17
CA LEU A 92 -3.19 -10.47 20.12
C LEU A 92 -2.90 -8.98 19.97
N ARG A 93 -1.62 -8.61 19.83
CA ARG A 93 -1.13 -7.25 19.59
C ARG A 93 0.12 -7.34 18.71
N SER A 94 0.29 -6.42 17.76
CA SER A 94 1.57 -6.23 17.04
C SER A 94 2.54 -5.39 17.89
N ALA A 95 3.79 -5.21 17.44
CA ALA A 95 4.63 -4.15 17.99
C ALA A 95 3.93 -2.78 17.86
N ASP A 96 4.24 -1.84 18.75
CA ASP A 96 3.80 -0.45 18.71
C ASP A 96 4.74 0.42 19.60
N PRO A 97 4.50 1.73 19.77
CA PRO A 97 5.41 2.58 20.53
C PRO A 97 5.66 2.17 21.99
N ASP A 98 4.73 1.41 22.60
CA ASP A 98 4.83 1.00 24.00
C ASP A 98 5.39 -0.42 24.17
N TRP A 99 5.52 -1.18 23.08
CA TRP A 99 6.01 -2.55 23.10
C TRP A 99 6.66 -2.94 21.77
N ASP A 100 7.92 -3.38 21.82
CA ASP A 100 8.69 -3.79 20.64
C ASP A 100 8.27 -5.15 20.07
N GLY A 101 7.20 -5.77 20.58
CA GLY A 101 6.71 -7.07 20.11
C GLY A 101 7.46 -8.27 20.71
N THR A 102 8.45 -8.07 21.59
CA THR A 102 9.19 -9.17 22.22
C THR A 102 8.46 -9.74 23.43
N PHE A 103 8.49 -11.07 23.61
CA PHE A 103 7.92 -11.74 24.77
C PHE A 103 8.78 -12.92 25.19
N ARG A 104 8.60 -13.41 26.43
CA ARG A 104 9.25 -14.63 26.90
C ARG A 104 8.22 -15.62 27.41
N LEU A 105 8.36 -16.88 27.00
CA LEU A 105 7.60 -17.99 27.57
C LEU A 105 8.49 -18.72 28.56
N HIS A 106 8.06 -18.74 29.81
CA HIS A 106 8.67 -19.52 30.88
C HIS A 106 7.99 -20.87 30.93
N VAL A 107 8.72 -21.91 30.56
CA VAL A 107 8.23 -23.29 30.52
C VAL A 107 8.91 -24.05 31.66
N THR A 108 8.12 -24.46 32.66
CA THR A 108 8.64 -25.05 33.89
C THR A 108 7.97 -26.39 34.17
N THR A 109 8.77 -27.36 34.62
CA THR A 109 8.36 -28.64 35.19
C THR A 109 9.04 -28.77 36.57
N ASP A 110 8.77 -29.84 37.31
CA ASP A 110 9.44 -30.03 38.61
C ASP A 110 10.96 -30.27 38.48
N GLU A 111 11.45 -30.69 37.29
CA GLU A 111 12.85 -31.06 37.06
C GLU A 111 13.61 -30.05 36.17
N ARG A 112 12.88 -29.24 35.38
CA ARG A 112 13.47 -28.38 34.34
C ARG A 112 12.73 -27.06 34.23
N GLN A 113 13.49 -25.99 33.99
CA GLN A 113 12.98 -24.68 33.61
C GLN A 113 13.68 -24.23 32.33
N GLU A 114 12.89 -23.69 31.39
CA GLU A 114 13.35 -23.18 30.11
C GLU A 114 12.66 -21.84 29.82
N VAL A 115 13.37 -20.96 29.12
CA VAL A 115 12.84 -19.68 28.67
C VAL A 115 12.96 -19.62 27.16
N ILE A 116 11.83 -19.49 26.49
CA ILE A 116 11.75 -19.34 25.03
C ILE A 116 11.50 -17.87 24.75
N GLU A 117 12.46 -17.21 24.10
CA GLU A 117 12.27 -15.85 23.62
C GLU A 117 11.48 -15.85 22.32
N GLY A 118 10.52 -14.94 22.21
CA GLY A 118 9.74 -14.76 21.01
C GLY A 118 9.54 -13.30 20.63
N HIS A 119 9.12 -13.09 19.40
CA HIS A 119 8.81 -11.79 18.83
C HIS A 119 7.59 -11.89 17.91
N VAL A 120 6.75 -10.86 17.93
CA VAL A 120 5.61 -10.76 17.01
C VAL A 120 6.08 -10.32 15.64
N ALA A 121 5.68 -11.05 14.59
CA ALA A 121 6.06 -10.75 13.21
C ALA A 121 5.71 -9.28 12.86
N PRO A 122 6.68 -8.45 12.45
CA PRO A 122 6.40 -7.07 12.07
C PRO A 122 5.58 -7.04 10.78
N LEU A 123 4.65 -6.10 10.70
CA LEU A 123 3.79 -5.91 9.52
C LEU A 123 4.42 -4.92 8.54
N ARG A 124 4.57 -5.33 7.29
CA ARG A 124 5.29 -4.56 6.25
C ARG A 124 4.36 -4.09 5.15
N VAL A 125 4.38 -2.78 4.90
CA VAL A 125 3.87 -2.23 3.64
C VAL A 125 4.82 -2.63 2.52
N ARG A 126 4.29 -3.20 1.44
CA ARG A 126 5.08 -3.72 0.32
C ARG A 126 5.12 -2.69 -0.80
N SER A 127 6.31 -2.46 -1.35
CA SER A 127 6.47 -1.59 -2.52
C SER A 127 5.65 -2.10 -3.72
N SER A 128 5.28 -1.19 -4.62
CA SER A 128 4.63 -1.50 -5.90
C SER A 128 5.45 -2.44 -6.80
N LEU A 129 6.75 -2.64 -6.50
CA LEU A 129 7.61 -3.62 -7.17
C LEU A 129 7.55 -5.04 -6.61
N ALA A 130 6.81 -5.28 -5.53
CA ALA A 130 6.50 -6.63 -5.08
C ALA A 130 5.43 -7.25 -5.99
N GLN A 131 5.54 -8.55 -6.29
CA GLN A 131 4.56 -9.27 -7.09
C GLN A 131 3.16 -9.13 -6.49
N ALA A 132 2.21 -8.64 -7.28
CA ALA A 132 0.81 -8.59 -6.90
C ALA A 132 0.15 -9.95 -7.19
N GLN A 133 -0.64 -10.43 -6.24
CA GLN A 133 -1.48 -11.61 -6.42
C GLN A 133 -2.89 -11.21 -6.84
N THR A 134 -3.46 -10.20 -6.19
CA THR A 134 -4.81 -9.72 -6.43
C THR A 134 -4.81 -8.21 -6.53
N VAL A 135 -5.45 -7.68 -7.56
CA VAL A 135 -5.73 -6.27 -7.79
C VAL A 135 -7.21 -6.04 -7.56
N PHE A 136 -7.57 -4.94 -6.90
CA PHE A 136 -8.94 -4.56 -6.62
C PHE A 136 -9.32 -3.32 -7.41
N VAL A 137 -10.52 -3.31 -7.97
CA VAL A 137 -11.17 -2.14 -8.55
C VAL A 137 -12.64 -2.19 -8.20
N ARG A 138 -13.31 -1.05 -8.00
CA ARG A 138 -14.76 -1.03 -7.76
C ARG A 138 -15.52 -0.71 -9.03
N GLU A 139 -16.65 -1.36 -9.26
CA GLU A 139 -17.59 -0.96 -10.30
C GLU A 139 -18.08 0.47 -10.07
N PHE A 140 -18.06 1.25 -11.15
CA PHE A 140 -18.73 2.52 -11.24
C PHE A 140 -19.63 2.50 -12.48
N PRO A 141 -20.90 2.09 -12.32
CA PRO A 141 -21.79 1.83 -13.44
C PRO A 141 -21.93 3.03 -14.37
N ASN A 142 -21.81 2.77 -15.66
CA ASN A 142 -21.78 3.67 -16.81
C ASN A 142 -20.57 4.60 -16.87
N ARG A 143 -19.50 4.31 -16.14
CA ARG A 143 -18.36 5.23 -15.97
C ARG A 143 -16.98 4.59 -16.11
N ASN A 144 -16.79 3.32 -15.72
CA ASN A 144 -15.47 2.69 -15.68
C ASN A 144 -15.39 1.29 -16.28
N GLU A 145 -16.39 0.86 -17.06
CA GLU A 145 -16.40 -0.47 -17.68
C GLU A 145 -15.16 -0.71 -18.55
N ARG A 146 -14.76 0.31 -19.31
CA ARG A 146 -13.55 0.25 -20.14
C ARG A 146 -12.29 0.10 -19.30
N LEU A 147 -12.17 0.84 -18.20
CA LEU A 147 -11.06 0.71 -17.25
C LEU A 147 -10.99 -0.71 -16.69
N ILE A 148 -12.12 -1.26 -16.22
CA ILE A 148 -12.19 -2.61 -15.66
C ILE A 148 -11.76 -3.65 -16.70
N GLN A 149 -12.22 -3.53 -17.94
CA GLN A 149 -11.79 -4.42 -19.03
C GLN A 149 -10.27 -4.34 -19.25
N GLN A 150 -9.72 -3.12 -19.38
CA GLN A 150 -8.28 -2.92 -19.59
C GLN A 150 -7.45 -3.45 -18.41
N LEU A 151 -7.87 -3.19 -17.17
CA LEU A 151 -7.23 -3.74 -15.99
C LEU A 151 -7.27 -5.28 -15.97
N GLY A 152 -8.36 -5.90 -16.43
CA GLY A 152 -8.47 -7.35 -16.51
C GLY A 152 -7.45 -7.96 -17.48
N GLU A 153 -7.25 -7.32 -18.64
CA GLU A 153 -6.22 -7.72 -19.60
C GLU A 153 -4.80 -7.55 -19.03
N ILE A 154 -4.53 -6.41 -18.38
CA ILE A 154 -3.24 -6.09 -17.78
C ILE A 154 -2.91 -7.04 -16.62
N CYS A 155 -3.87 -7.32 -15.73
CA CYS A 155 -3.70 -8.28 -14.63
C CYS A 155 -3.40 -9.68 -15.18
N ARG A 156 -4.13 -10.13 -16.20
CA ARG A 156 -3.88 -11.42 -16.86
C ARG A 156 -2.46 -11.51 -17.45
N LEU A 157 -1.97 -10.44 -18.08
CA LEU A 157 -0.59 -10.39 -18.60
C LEU A 157 0.46 -10.45 -17.49
N ALA A 158 0.17 -9.88 -16.32
CA ALA A 158 1.06 -9.88 -15.17
C ALA A 158 0.94 -11.13 -14.27
N GLY A 159 -0.01 -12.02 -14.55
CA GLY A 159 -0.29 -13.19 -13.70
C GLY A 159 -1.00 -12.85 -12.38
N ALA A 160 -1.69 -11.71 -12.31
CA ALA A 160 -2.49 -11.29 -11.17
C ALA A 160 -3.99 -11.52 -11.42
N GLU A 161 -4.75 -11.74 -10.35
CA GLU A 161 -6.22 -11.74 -10.37
C GLU A 161 -6.76 -10.30 -10.31
N LEU A 162 -7.78 -9.97 -11.11
CA LEU A 162 -8.57 -8.76 -10.91
C LEU A 162 -9.85 -9.09 -10.14
N HIS A 163 -9.96 -8.59 -8.92
CA HIS A 163 -11.16 -8.66 -8.11
C HIS A 163 -11.98 -7.37 -8.25
N VAL A 164 -13.19 -7.49 -8.82
CA VAL A 164 -14.09 -6.36 -9.01
C VAL A 164 -15.06 -6.26 -7.84
N VAL A 165 -14.92 -5.21 -7.02
CA VAL A 165 -15.86 -4.92 -5.93
C VAL A 165 -17.17 -4.39 -6.53
N PRO A 166 -18.32 -5.03 -6.27
CA PRO A 166 -19.58 -4.66 -6.93
C PRO A 166 -20.08 -3.28 -6.51
N ALA A 167 -20.83 -2.66 -7.42
CA ALA A 167 -21.57 -1.43 -7.12
C ALA A 167 -22.79 -1.71 -6.21
N GLY A 168 -23.35 -0.63 -5.66
CA GLY A 168 -24.54 -0.69 -4.81
C GLY A 168 -24.25 -1.00 -3.34
N GLU A 169 -25.31 -1.35 -2.62
CA GLU A 169 -25.27 -1.57 -1.17
C GLU A 169 -24.26 -2.67 -0.78
N PRO A 170 -23.50 -2.49 0.32
CA PRO A 170 -23.65 -1.43 1.32
C PRO A 170 -22.82 -0.16 1.03
N TYR A 171 -22.26 0.00 -0.16
CA TYR A 171 -21.32 1.08 -0.47
C TYR A 171 -21.99 2.20 -1.25
N ALA A 172 -21.89 3.44 -0.76
CA ALA A 172 -22.38 4.62 -1.48
C ALA A 172 -21.79 4.67 -2.91
N TYR A 173 -22.56 5.19 -3.87
CA TYR A 173 -22.21 5.11 -5.28
C TYR A 173 -20.85 5.78 -5.60
N ASN A 174 -20.54 6.88 -4.92
CA ASN A 174 -19.33 7.69 -5.12
C ASN A 174 -18.11 7.23 -4.30
N HIS A 175 -18.23 6.15 -3.53
CA HIS A 175 -17.08 5.56 -2.83
C HIS A 175 -16.35 4.61 -3.79
N ILE A 176 -15.44 5.15 -4.60
CA ILE A 176 -14.74 4.41 -5.66
C ILE A 176 -13.23 4.31 -5.46
N TRP A 177 -12.68 5.02 -4.48
CA TRP A 177 -11.26 5.13 -4.20
C TRP A 177 -10.79 3.99 -3.29
N LEU A 178 -10.43 2.84 -3.89
CA LEU A 178 -10.01 1.67 -3.14
C LEU A 178 -8.64 1.84 -2.48
N GLN A 179 -7.71 2.58 -3.10
CA GLN A 179 -6.40 2.87 -2.52
C GLN A 179 -6.53 3.54 -1.16
N ASP A 180 -7.44 4.50 -1.06
CA ASP A 180 -7.66 5.27 0.15
C ASP A 180 -8.31 4.50 1.31
N THR A 181 -8.75 3.27 1.05
CA THR A 181 -9.66 2.52 1.91
C THR A 181 -8.95 1.64 2.91
N VAL A 182 -7.92 0.94 2.44
CA VAL A 182 -7.19 -0.09 3.15
C VAL A 182 -5.76 -0.07 2.64
N GLU A 183 -4.79 -0.26 3.53
CA GLU A 183 -3.43 -0.61 3.15
C GLU A 183 -3.23 -2.09 3.46
N PHE A 184 -2.69 -2.87 2.53
CA PHE A 184 -2.41 -4.28 2.75
C PHE A 184 -0.95 -4.46 3.20
N LEU A 185 -0.77 -4.99 4.40
CA LEU A 185 0.54 -5.27 4.98
C LEU A 185 0.81 -6.76 5.03
N GLU A 186 2.07 -7.16 4.99
CA GLU A 186 2.49 -8.56 5.07
C GLU A 186 3.24 -8.84 6.36
N ALA A 187 2.87 -9.92 7.05
CA ALA A 187 3.57 -10.37 8.26
C ALA A 187 4.94 -10.97 7.90
N GLN A 188 6.01 -10.22 8.18
CA GLN A 188 7.36 -10.61 7.80
C GLN A 188 7.96 -11.63 8.79
N GLY A 189 8.55 -12.70 8.24
CA GLY A 189 9.17 -13.75 9.04
C GLY A 189 8.15 -14.67 9.73
N ALA A 190 6.85 -14.43 9.50
CA ALA A 190 5.81 -15.35 9.92
C ALA A 190 5.98 -16.70 9.20
N PRO A 191 5.86 -17.83 9.89
CA PRO A 191 6.02 -19.14 9.27
C PRO A 191 4.89 -19.49 8.27
N VAL A 192 3.76 -18.76 8.33
CA VAL A 192 2.76 -18.70 7.26
C VAL A 192 2.68 -17.28 6.74
N PRO A 193 2.68 -17.10 5.41
CA PRO A 193 2.33 -15.83 4.80
C PRO A 193 0.96 -15.36 5.29
N MET A 194 0.88 -14.13 5.78
CA MET A 194 -0.37 -13.51 6.19
C MET A 194 -0.39 -12.07 5.72
N THR A 195 -1.45 -11.73 4.99
CA THR A 195 -1.80 -10.35 4.67
C THR A 195 -2.67 -9.79 5.80
N VAL A 196 -2.44 -8.55 6.19
CA VAL A 196 -3.26 -7.81 7.15
C VAL A 196 -3.79 -6.56 6.48
N ALA A 197 -5.11 -6.45 6.39
CA ALA A 197 -5.80 -5.26 5.91
C ALA A 197 -5.86 -4.21 7.02
N LEU A 198 -5.05 -3.16 6.91
CA LEU A 198 -5.15 -1.98 7.77
C LEU A 198 -6.24 -1.06 7.24
N SER A 199 -7.33 -0.90 8.00
CA SER A 199 -8.44 -0.01 7.63
C SER A 199 -8.09 1.46 7.80
N ALA A 200 -8.40 2.27 6.78
CA ALA A 200 -8.27 3.72 6.86
C ALA A 200 -9.30 4.33 7.84
N ASN A 201 -8.97 5.50 8.38
CA ASN A 201 -9.79 6.22 9.37
C ASN A 201 -10.76 7.24 8.73
N ARG A 202 -11.39 6.89 7.60
CA ARG A 202 -12.26 7.81 6.85
C ARG A 202 -13.71 7.79 7.31
N ALA A 203 -14.07 6.82 8.15
CA ALA A 203 -15.44 6.57 8.61
C ALA A 203 -16.45 6.34 7.47
N ARG A 204 -16.01 5.69 6.37
CA ARG A 204 -16.85 5.29 5.25
C ARG A 204 -17.19 3.80 5.33
N ARG A 205 -18.33 3.39 4.76
CA ARG A 205 -18.68 1.96 4.72
C ARG A 205 -17.69 1.14 3.89
N LEU A 206 -17.11 1.75 2.85
CA LEU A 206 -16.13 1.09 1.99
C LEU A 206 -14.85 0.72 2.77
N ASP A 207 -14.47 1.47 3.83
CA ASP A 207 -13.30 1.18 4.69
C ASP A 207 -13.29 -0.27 5.20
N ARG A 208 -14.48 -0.85 5.33
CA ARG A 208 -14.68 -2.20 5.86
C ARG A 208 -14.80 -3.26 4.77
N PHE A 209 -14.53 -2.96 3.50
CA PHE A 209 -14.67 -3.96 2.43
C PHE A 209 -13.74 -5.16 2.65
N ALA A 210 -12.49 -4.93 3.05
CA ALA A 210 -11.55 -6.02 3.33
C ALA A 210 -12.05 -6.89 4.49
N ARG A 211 -12.58 -6.29 5.56
CA ARG A 211 -13.22 -7.03 6.65
C ARG A 211 -14.45 -7.82 6.17
N ASP A 212 -15.33 -7.16 5.43
CA ASP A 212 -16.64 -7.70 5.04
C ASP A 212 -16.51 -8.75 3.92
N ARG A 213 -15.40 -8.79 3.17
CA ARG A 213 -15.22 -9.64 1.96
C ARG A 213 -13.97 -10.53 1.96
N LEU A 214 -12.90 -10.13 2.65
CA LEU A 214 -11.59 -10.79 2.57
C LEU A 214 -11.15 -11.45 3.87
N LEU A 215 -11.68 -11.01 5.04
CA LEU A 215 -11.33 -11.59 6.34
C LEU A 215 -11.58 -13.12 6.33
N GLY A 216 -10.53 -13.87 6.60
CA GLY A 216 -10.54 -15.33 6.54
C GLY A 216 -9.12 -15.91 6.51
N PRO A 217 -8.95 -17.21 6.23
CA PRO A 217 -7.64 -17.84 6.12
C PRO A 217 -6.63 -17.04 5.29
N GLY A 218 -5.49 -16.67 5.89
CA GLY A 218 -4.42 -15.90 5.25
C GLY A 218 -4.61 -14.38 5.23
N VAL A 219 -5.79 -13.85 5.61
CA VAL A 219 -6.08 -12.41 5.60
C VAL A 219 -6.66 -11.97 6.95
N GLY A 220 -5.90 -11.18 7.71
CA GLY A 220 -6.37 -10.49 8.92
C GLY A 220 -6.89 -9.08 8.63
N TYR A 221 -7.54 -8.48 9.63
CA TYR A 221 -8.03 -7.11 9.55
C TYR A 221 -7.70 -6.33 10.82
N MET A 222 -7.16 -5.13 10.68
CA MET A 222 -6.83 -4.29 11.82
C MET A 222 -7.19 -2.82 11.60
N ARG A 223 -7.26 -2.09 12.70
CA ARG A 223 -7.43 -0.64 12.68
C ARG A 223 -6.49 0.01 13.67
N VAL A 224 -5.77 1.03 13.22
CA VAL A 224 -4.89 1.86 14.05
C VAL A 224 -5.33 3.30 13.96
N GLY A 225 -5.37 3.99 15.10
CA GLY A 225 -5.83 5.37 15.15
C GLY A 225 -7.35 5.51 15.16
N SER A 226 -7.81 6.75 15.02
CA SER A 226 -9.23 7.11 15.15
C SER A 226 -9.64 8.08 14.04
N TYR A 227 -10.95 8.18 13.80
CA TYR A 227 -11.49 9.18 12.88
C TYR A 227 -11.10 10.60 13.34
N ARG A 228 -10.57 11.41 12.40
CA ARG A 228 -10.27 12.83 12.64
C ARG A 228 -11.12 13.70 11.71
N LYS A 229 -12.19 14.26 12.27
CA LYS A 229 -13.21 15.05 11.55
C LYS A 229 -12.61 16.10 10.60
N LYS A 230 -11.66 16.90 11.10
CA LYS A 230 -10.95 17.95 10.33
C LYS A 230 -10.43 17.45 8.97
N PHE A 231 -9.79 16.28 8.95
CA PHE A 231 -9.16 15.72 7.76
C PHE A 231 -10.12 14.89 6.90
N ALA A 232 -11.28 14.48 7.42
CA ALA A 232 -12.28 13.75 6.66
C ALA A 232 -13.33 14.65 5.98
N GLU A 233 -13.72 15.75 6.63
CA GLU A 233 -14.75 16.70 6.17
C GLU A 233 -14.15 17.95 5.52
N GLY A 234 -12.82 18.06 5.49
CA GLY A 234 -12.11 19.09 4.74
C GLY A 234 -12.04 20.47 5.37
N GLU A 235 -12.19 20.54 6.69
CA GLU A 235 -12.02 21.78 7.45
C GLU A 235 -10.60 22.33 7.25
N GLY A 236 -10.50 23.59 6.79
CA GLY A 236 -9.22 24.29 6.64
C GLY A 236 -8.38 23.90 5.41
N GLY A 237 -8.95 23.16 4.45
CA GLY A 237 -8.27 22.84 3.18
C GLY A 237 -7.23 21.70 3.28
N VAL A 238 -7.33 20.87 4.31
CA VAL A 238 -6.44 19.71 4.56
C VAL A 238 -7.22 18.38 4.49
N SER A 239 -8.32 18.38 3.74
CA SER A 239 -9.11 17.19 3.45
C SER A 239 -8.22 16.04 2.96
N TRP A 240 -8.61 14.81 3.30
CA TRP A 240 -8.14 13.56 2.71
C TRP A 240 -6.69 13.15 3.02
N ILE A 241 -5.87 14.00 3.63
CA ILE A 241 -4.47 13.68 3.96
C ILE A 241 -4.29 12.43 4.86
N ASP A 242 -5.36 12.01 5.54
CA ASP A 242 -5.43 10.81 6.38
C ASP A 242 -5.73 9.50 5.63
N TRP A 243 -5.96 9.58 4.32
CA TRP A 243 -6.36 8.46 3.49
C TRP A 243 -5.13 7.77 2.90
N TYR A 244 -5.25 6.49 2.55
CA TYR A 244 -4.07 5.66 2.30
C TYR A 244 -3.48 5.74 0.89
N GLY A 245 -4.03 6.53 -0.05
CA GLY A 245 -3.20 7.08 -1.14
C GLY A 245 -2.01 7.92 -0.63
N ASN A 246 -2.08 8.37 0.63
CA ASN A 246 -1.00 9.05 1.33
C ASN A 246 -0.07 8.12 2.12
N LEU A 247 -0.10 6.80 1.90
CA LEU A 247 0.74 5.81 2.56
C LEU A 247 1.33 4.86 1.51
N GLU A 248 2.64 4.98 1.26
CA GLU A 248 3.35 4.21 0.23
C GLU A 248 4.61 3.55 0.78
N ALA A 249 5.25 2.69 -0.02
CA ALA A 249 6.56 2.11 0.32
C ALA A 249 7.55 2.15 -0.86
N SER A 250 8.77 2.61 -0.57
CA SER A 250 9.88 2.50 -1.53
C SER A 250 10.30 1.04 -1.70
N PRO A 251 10.88 0.67 -2.86
CA PRO A 251 11.56 -0.60 -2.98
C PRO A 251 12.76 -0.69 -2.02
N PRO A 252 13.22 -1.90 -1.67
CA PRO A 252 14.46 -2.11 -0.92
C PRO A 252 15.69 -1.50 -1.62
N THR A 253 16.62 -0.99 -0.82
CA THR A 253 17.95 -0.53 -1.23
C THR A 253 19.01 -1.05 -0.25
N ASP A 254 20.29 -0.88 -0.57
CA ASP A 254 21.39 -1.29 0.33
C ASP A 254 21.31 -0.56 1.69
N GLU A 255 20.91 0.73 1.67
CA GLU A 255 20.72 1.53 2.88
C GLU A 255 19.41 1.18 3.62
N HIS A 256 18.40 0.70 2.89
CA HIS A 256 17.09 0.34 3.42
C HIS A 256 16.64 -1.03 2.89
N PRO A 257 17.14 -2.15 3.47
CA PRO A 257 16.90 -3.51 2.96
C PRO A 257 15.44 -3.97 2.96
N VAL A 258 14.57 -3.26 3.68
CA VAL A 258 13.12 -3.50 3.74
C VAL A 258 12.32 -2.36 3.12
N GLY A 259 12.99 -1.44 2.41
CA GLY A 259 12.43 -0.20 1.90
C GLY A 259 12.15 0.82 3.00
N ARG A 260 11.52 1.94 2.63
CA ARG A 260 11.02 2.97 3.54
C ARG A 260 9.54 3.21 3.30
N ILE A 261 8.82 3.45 4.39
CA ILE A 261 7.46 3.96 4.33
C ILE A 261 7.51 5.43 3.94
N LEU A 262 6.68 5.84 2.99
CA LEU A 262 6.57 7.18 2.46
C LEU A 262 5.18 7.73 2.78
N TYR A 263 5.09 8.99 3.17
CA TYR A 263 3.80 9.65 3.36
C TYR A 263 3.90 11.15 3.11
N GLY A 264 2.77 11.75 2.80
CA GLY A 264 2.64 13.17 2.51
C GLY A 264 2.28 14.02 3.72
N ILE A 265 2.80 15.24 3.75
CA ILE A 265 2.44 16.30 4.70
C ILE A 265 2.02 17.59 3.96
N ASP A 266 1.16 18.39 4.60
CA ASP A 266 1.01 19.81 4.28
C ASP A 266 1.72 20.60 5.39
N LYS A 267 2.96 21.00 5.09
CA LYS A 267 3.80 21.73 6.04
C LYS A 267 3.22 23.10 6.39
N GLN A 268 2.47 23.74 5.50
CA GLN A 268 1.93 25.08 5.73
C GLN A 268 0.75 25.06 6.70
N ARG A 269 -0.03 23.98 6.69
CA ARG A 269 -1.24 23.84 7.52
C ARG A 269 -1.09 22.87 8.69
N ASP A 270 0.15 22.42 8.94
CA ASP A 270 0.49 21.45 9.98
C ASP A 270 -0.41 20.21 9.92
N ALA A 271 -0.47 19.60 8.73
CA ALA A 271 -1.27 18.41 8.47
C ALA A 271 -0.40 17.27 7.95
N SER A 272 -0.76 16.06 8.36
CA SER A 272 -0.04 14.82 8.09
C SER A 272 -0.99 13.63 8.21
N LEU A 273 -0.55 12.47 7.70
CA LEU A 273 -1.16 11.19 8.02
C LEU A 273 -1.29 10.99 9.55
N HIS A 274 -2.28 10.22 9.98
CA HIS A 274 -2.66 10.08 11.38
C HIS A 274 -1.45 9.73 12.27
N PRO A 275 -1.10 10.54 13.30
CA PRO A 275 0.12 10.34 14.10
C PRO A 275 0.23 8.97 14.77
N LYS A 276 -0.89 8.41 15.28
CA LYS A 276 -0.88 7.03 15.81
C LYS A 276 -0.59 5.95 14.76
N VAL A 277 -1.01 6.17 13.50
CA VAL A 277 -0.69 5.25 12.40
C VAL A 277 0.81 5.36 12.09
N LEU A 278 1.34 6.57 12.01
CA LEU A 278 2.78 6.80 11.78
C LEU A 278 3.65 6.18 12.88
N ALA A 279 3.33 6.42 14.15
CA ALA A 279 4.08 5.86 15.27
C ALA A 279 4.01 4.33 15.33
N TRP A 280 2.85 3.76 14.98
CA TRP A 280 2.69 2.31 14.87
C TRP A 280 3.49 1.71 13.70
N LEU A 281 3.48 2.36 12.54
CA LEU A 281 4.27 1.97 11.37
C LEU A 281 5.78 2.08 11.66
N ALA A 282 6.21 3.10 12.39
CA ALA A 282 7.60 3.26 12.82
C ALA A 282 8.05 2.08 13.69
N ALA A 283 7.18 1.62 14.60
CA ALA A 283 7.44 0.44 15.43
C ALA A 283 7.53 -0.86 14.62
N GLN A 284 6.78 -1.00 13.51
CA GLN A 284 6.94 -2.16 12.61
C GLN A 284 8.24 -2.07 11.81
N LEU A 285 8.61 -0.85 11.38
CA LEU A 285 9.74 -0.62 10.50
C LEU A 285 11.08 -0.69 11.25
N GLY A 286 11.09 -0.26 12.52
CA GLY A 286 12.29 0.05 13.27
C GLY A 286 12.92 1.39 12.86
N ALA A 287 12.20 2.21 12.07
CA ALA A 287 12.66 3.50 11.56
C ALA A 287 11.49 4.44 11.30
N GLU A 288 11.76 5.74 11.35
CA GLU A 288 10.74 6.76 11.08
C GLU A 288 10.30 6.75 9.59
N PRO A 289 8.98 6.76 9.31
CA PRO A 289 8.45 7.00 7.97
C PRO A 289 8.96 8.31 7.35
N LEU A 290 9.18 8.31 6.05
CA LEU A 290 9.68 9.46 5.31
C LEU A 290 8.54 10.40 4.89
N ALA A 291 8.51 11.58 5.50
CA ALA A 291 7.60 12.65 5.13
C ALA A 291 8.03 13.37 3.84
N LEU A 292 7.11 13.56 2.89
CA LEU A 292 7.28 14.42 1.71
C LEU A 292 6.26 15.56 1.75
N ASP A 293 6.70 16.80 1.50
CA ASP A 293 5.80 17.97 1.46
C ASP A 293 5.01 18.00 0.15
N VAL A 294 3.79 17.47 0.24
CA VAL A 294 2.81 17.39 -0.85
C VAL A 294 1.62 18.32 -0.60
N GLY A 295 1.71 19.23 0.37
CA GLY A 295 0.63 20.17 0.72
C GLY A 295 0.20 21.11 -0.41
N TRP A 296 1.00 21.18 -1.47
CA TRP A 296 0.69 21.90 -2.70
C TRP A 296 -0.34 21.18 -3.58
N LEU A 297 -0.51 19.87 -3.45
CA LEU A 297 -1.53 19.09 -4.17
C LEU A 297 -2.92 19.34 -3.57
N THR A 298 -3.96 19.23 -4.39
CA THR A 298 -5.34 19.34 -3.92
C THR A 298 -5.68 18.22 -2.94
N ILE A 299 -5.37 16.96 -3.30
CA ILE A 299 -5.66 15.77 -2.50
C ILE A 299 -4.60 15.51 -1.41
N LYS A 300 -3.35 15.94 -1.65
CA LYS A 300 -2.22 15.89 -0.69
C LYS A 300 -1.75 14.47 -0.41
N HIS A 301 -1.80 13.63 -1.44
CA HIS A 301 -1.34 12.24 -1.35
C HIS A 301 0.03 12.08 -1.98
N VAL A 302 0.78 11.13 -1.44
CA VAL A 302 2.14 10.85 -1.90
C VAL A 302 2.14 10.06 -3.21
N ASP A 303 1.10 9.28 -3.50
CA ASP A 303 0.91 8.55 -4.76
C ASP A 303 0.72 9.45 -5.99
N GLU A 304 0.38 10.73 -5.80
CA GLU A 304 0.37 11.75 -6.85
C GLU A 304 1.79 12.27 -7.17
N MET A 305 2.75 12.04 -6.28
CA MET A 305 4.11 12.60 -6.34
C MET A 305 5.17 11.55 -6.72
N VAL A 306 4.96 10.27 -6.41
CA VAL A 306 5.96 9.22 -6.64
C VAL A 306 5.35 7.91 -7.12
N SER A 307 6.06 7.24 -8.03
CA SER A 307 5.88 5.81 -8.33
C SER A 307 7.23 5.16 -8.67
N PHE A 308 7.28 3.84 -8.70
CA PHE A 308 8.48 3.05 -8.93
C PHE A 308 8.27 2.03 -10.05
N LEU A 309 9.19 1.98 -11.00
CA LEU A 309 9.18 0.99 -12.11
C LEU A 309 10.48 0.17 -12.10
N PRO A 310 10.46 -1.11 -12.48
CA PRO A 310 11.69 -1.89 -12.62
C PRO A 310 12.53 -1.35 -13.78
N ALA A 311 13.86 -1.35 -13.64
CA ALA A 311 14.78 -0.91 -14.68
C ALA A 311 15.35 -2.10 -15.49
N LYS A 312 15.71 -1.88 -16.76
CA LYS A 312 16.30 -2.93 -17.62
C LYS A 312 17.68 -3.38 -17.17
N ASP A 313 18.44 -2.51 -16.54
CA ASP A 313 19.80 -2.76 -16.03
C ASP A 313 19.80 -3.31 -14.59
N GLY A 314 18.63 -3.63 -14.04
CA GLY A 314 18.46 -4.04 -12.64
C GLY A 314 18.14 -2.87 -11.72
N GLY A 315 17.58 -3.19 -10.55
CA GLY A 315 17.06 -2.17 -9.63
C GLY A 315 15.77 -1.51 -10.16
N PHE A 316 15.60 -0.22 -9.87
CA PHE A 316 14.36 0.49 -10.19
C PHE A 316 14.57 1.96 -10.56
N LEU A 317 13.59 2.51 -11.26
CA LEU A 317 13.43 3.92 -11.60
C LEU A 317 12.43 4.57 -10.64
N VAL A 318 12.65 5.84 -10.34
CA VAL A 318 11.77 6.67 -9.52
C VAL A 318 11.08 7.67 -10.41
N LEU A 319 9.75 7.60 -10.51
CA LEU A 319 8.95 8.52 -11.30
C LEU A 319 8.45 9.66 -10.42
N VAL A 320 8.55 10.89 -10.92
CA VAL A 320 7.95 12.08 -10.30
C VAL A 320 7.27 12.92 -11.37
N PRO A 321 6.17 13.63 -11.06
CA PRO A 321 5.51 14.48 -12.04
C PRO A 321 6.41 15.68 -12.34
N ASP A 322 6.41 16.16 -13.57
CA ASP A 322 7.21 17.32 -13.98
C ASP A 322 6.48 18.16 -15.02
N PRO A 323 5.95 19.32 -14.61
CA PRO A 323 5.27 20.20 -15.55
C PRO A 323 6.21 20.84 -16.56
N ASN A 324 7.52 20.95 -16.28
CA ASN A 324 8.46 21.45 -17.29
C ASN A 324 8.62 20.47 -18.45
N ALA A 325 8.65 19.16 -18.17
CA ALA A 325 8.68 18.13 -19.21
C ALA A 325 7.46 18.24 -20.15
N ALA A 326 6.28 18.48 -19.61
CA ALA A 326 5.07 18.69 -20.41
C ALA A 326 5.14 19.99 -21.23
N LEU A 327 5.51 21.12 -20.59
CA LEU A 327 5.64 22.42 -21.26
C LEU A 327 6.70 22.40 -22.36
N ASP A 328 7.84 21.75 -22.16
CA ASP A 328 8.89 21.62 -23.16
C ASP A 328 8.42 20.78 -24.34
N ARG A 329 7.66 19.70 -24.10
CA ARG A 329 7.06 18.93 -25.18
C ARG A 329 6.07 19.76 -26.00
N LEU A 330 5.24 20.57 -25.34
CA LEU A 330 4.32 21.49 -26.02
C LEU A 330 5.07 22.55 -26.83
N ARG A 331 6.18 23.11 -26.32
CA ARG A 331 7.01 24.07 -27.06
C ARG A 331 7.57 23.46 -28.34
N HIS A 332 8.14 22.26 -28.26
CA HIS A 332 8.62 21.56 -29.45
C HIS A 332 7.51 21.34 -30.48
N LEU A 333 6.31 20.92 -30.04
CA LEU A 333 5.17 20.78 -30.96
C LEU A 333 4.79 22.10 -31.63
N ARG A 334 4.79 23.21 -30.89
CA ARG A 334 4.54 24.54 -31.48
C ARG A 334 5.59 24.91 -32.51
N ASP A 335 6.87 24.67 -32.21
CA ASP A 335 7.99 24.96 -33.10
C ASP A 335 7.94 24.10 -34.38
N ASP A 336 7.45 22.86 -34.27
CA ASP A 336 7.20 21.93 -35.37
C ASP A 336 5.92 22.26 -36.18
N GLY A 337 5.21 23.35 -35.84
CA GLY A 337 4.01 23.81 -36.56
C GLY A 337 2.69 23.22 -36.06
N TYR A 338 2.69 22.47 -34.96
CA TYR A 338 1.51 21.84 -34.36
C TYR A 338 0.82 22.68 -33.28
N GLY A 339 1.06 23.99 -33.24
CA GLY A 339 0.53 24.91 -32.22
C GLY A 339 -1.00 24.91 -32.08
N ASP A 340 -1.75 24.66 -33.16
CA ASP A 340 -3.21 24.64 -33.13
C ASP A 340 -3.79 23.25 -32.80
N THR A 341 -2.93 22.27 -32.53
CA THR A 341 -3.38 20.92 -32.17
C THR A 341 -4.09 20.94 -30.82
N ARG A 342 -5.24 20.28 -30.75
CA ARG A 342 -6.06 20.17 -29.55
C ARG A 342 -5.50 19.13 -28.58
N LEU A 343 -5.69 19.37 -27.28
CA LEU A 343 -5.38 18.45 -26.20
C LEU A 343 -6.48 18.50 -25.13
N LEU A 344 -6.59 17.42 -24.34
CA LEU A 344 -7.58 17.28 -23.28
C LEU A 344 -9.05 17.36 -23.76
N ASP A 345 -9.33 17.07 -25.02
CA ASP A 345 -10.64 17.26 -25.66
C ASP A 345 -11.82 16.54 -24.97
N ILE A 346 -11.54 15.50 -24.19
CA ILE A 346 -12.54 14.75 -23.42
C ILE A 346 -12.87 15.41 -22.05
N PHE A 347 -12.10 16.44 -21.67
CA PHE A 347 -12.16 17.16 -20.39
C PHE A 347 -12.44 18.66 -20.59
N GLU A 348 -11.79 19.28 -21.57
CA GLU A 348 -11.82 20.71 -21.86
C GLU A 348 -12.23 20.94 -23.33
N ASN A 349 -12.96 22.03 -23.59
CA ASN A 349 -13.31 22.40 -24.96
C ASN A 349 -12.31 23.43 -25.48
N GLN A 350 -11.85 23.25 -26.73
CA GLN A 350 -11.05 24.22 -27.48
C GLN A 350 -9.65 24.52 -26.93
N THR A 351 -9.13 23.72 -25.99
CA THR A 351 -7.73 23.83 -25.53
C THR A 351 -6.78 23.37 -26.63
N THR A 352 -5.81 24.21 -27.01
CA THR A 352 -4.75 23.92 -27.98
C THR A 352 -3.36 24.06 -27.37
N VAL A 353 -2.34 23.54 -28.06
CA VAL A 353 -0.93 23.74 -27.67
C VAL A 353 -0.61 25.23 -27.48
N ASN A 354 -1.00 26.07 -28.44
CA ASN A 354 -0.83 27.52 -28.37
C ASN A 354 -1.56 28.12 -27.17
N SER A 355 -2.84 27.77 -26.94
CA SER A 355 -3.59 28.34 -25.82
C SER A 355 -2.97 28.03 -24.45
N VAL A 356 -2.36 26.85 -24.30
CA VAL A 356 -1.66 26.50 -23.05
C VAL A 356 -0.35 27.28 -22.90
N LEU A 357 0.41 27.45 -23.98
CA LEU A 357 1.71 28.12 -23.94
C LEU A 357 1.61 29.66 -23.89
N ASP A 358 0.52 30.22 -24.42
CA ASP A 358 0.27 31.66 -24.44
C ASP A 358 -0.31 32.17 -23.11
N ASP A 359 -0.82 31.28 -22.25
CA ASP A 359 -1.14 31.57 -20.86
C ASP A 359 0.15 31.64 -20.01
N ALA A 360 0.75 32.83 -20.01
CA ALA A 360 2.01 33.08 -19.31
C ALA A 360 1.92 32.81 -17.81
N ASP A 361 0.79 33.10 -17.17
CA ASP A 361 0.59 32.88 -15.73
C ASP A 361 0.54 31.38 -15.42
N PHE A 362 -0.16 30.60 -16.23
CA PHE A 362 -0.18 29.13 -16.11
C PHE A 362 1.21 28.52 -16.29
N VAL A 363 1.95 28.96 -17.32
CA VAL A 363 3.32 28.50 -17.59
C VAL A 363 4.25 28.82 -16.41
N VAL A 364 4.22 30.06 -15.91
CA VAL A 364 5.05 30.49 -14.77
C VAL A 364 4.66 29.74 -13.50
N ALA A 365 3.37 29.53 -13.23
CA ALA A 365 2.88 28.78 -12.08
C ALA A 365 3.40 27.34 -12.09
N ASN A 366 3.35 26.66 -13.24
CA ASN A 366 3.86 25.30 -13.42
C ASN A 366 5.39 25.21 -13.25
N GLN A 367 6.14 26.15 -13.84
CA GLN A 367 7.60 26.23 -13.66
C GLN A 367 7.98 26.46 -12.20
N ARG A 368 7.24 27.33 -11.50
CA ARG A 368 7.42 27.64 -10.09
C ARG A 368 7.11 26.41 -9.23
N LEU A 369 6.01 25.72 -9.52
CA LEU A 369 5.60 24.51 -8.83
C LEU A 369 6.71 23.45 -8.86
N TRP A 370 7.30 23.19 -10.02
CA TRP A 370 8.44 22.27 -10.13
C TRP A 370 9.60 22.72 -9.23
N ARG A 371 10.04 23.98 -9.37
CA ARG A 371 11.22 24.51 -8.69
C ARG A 371 11.07 24.54 -7.17
N GLU A 372 9.91 24.93 -6.68
CA GLU A 372 9.67 25.20 -5.26
C GLU A 372 9.13 23.98 -4.51
N ARG A 373 8.46 23.05 -5.18
CA ARG A 373 7.74 21.94 -4.53
C ARG A 373 8.27 20.57 -4.97
N ILE A 374 8.20 20.28 -6.26
CA ILE A 374 8.45 18.93 -6.77
C ILE A 374 9.94 18.58 -6.76
N GLU A 375 10.80 19.45 -7.29
CA GLU A 375 12.24 19.18 -7.38
C GLU A 375 12.88 18.98 -6.00
N PRO A 376 12.66 19.85 -4.99
CA PRO A 376 13.22 19.64 -3.65
C PRO A 376 12.75 18.32 -3.03
N MET A 377 11.47 17.95 -3.20
CA MET A 377 10.95 16.68 -2.67
C MET A 377 11.49 15.47 -3.42
N SER A 378 11.69 15.57 -4.73
CA SER A 378 12.34 14.52 -5.54
C SER A 378 13.77 14.28 -5.06
N ARG A 379 14.53 15.35 -4.81
CA ARG A 379 15.89 15.27 -4.28
C ARG A 379 15.93 14.67 -2.87
N LYS A 380 14.99 15.08 -2.01
CA LYS A 380 14.84 14.54 -0.67
C LYS A 380 14.54 13.04 -0.74
N LEU A 381 13.53 12.64 -1.51
CA LEU A 381 13.13 11.25 -1.69
C LEU A 381 14.33 10.39 -2.08
N LEU A 382 15.01 10.70 -3.19
CA LEU A 382 16.15 9.92 -3.69
C LEU A 382 17.26 9.77 -2.64
N LYS A 383 17.62 10.87 -1.96
CA LYS A 383 18.64 10.85 -0.90
C LYS A 383 18.21 9.94 0.25
N GLU A 384 16.98 10.08 0.70
CA GLU A 384 16.45 9.42 1.91
C GLU A 384 16.08 7.95 1.70
N ILE A 385 16.01 7.48 0.45
CA ILE A 385 15.87 6.06 0.12
C ILE A 385 17.17 5.44 -0.40
N GLY A 386 18.27 6.20 -0.49
CA GLY A 386 19.57 5.70 -0.92
C GLY A 386 19.68 5.42 -2.44
N VAL A 387 19.02 6.21 -3.28
CA VAL A 387 18.98 6.02 -4.75
C VAL A 387 19.70 7.16 -5.49
N PRO A 388 20.56 6.86 -6.49
CA PRO A 388 21.26 7.89 -7.24
C PRO A 388 20.32 8.67 -8.18
N ARG A 389 20.70 9.91 -8.50
CA ARG A 389 19.84 10.86 -9.24
C ARG A 389 19.52 10.43 -10.67
N ASP A 390 20.38 9.63 -11.28
CA ASP A 390 20.22 9.09 -12.63
C ASP A 390 19.09 8.04 -12.72
N ARG A 391 18.53 7.58 -11.59
CA ARG A 391 17.31 6.76 -11.54
C ARG A 391 16.01 7.58 -11.59
N LEU A 392 16.08 8.91 -11.48
CA LEU A 392 14.90 9.77 -11.53
C LEU A 392 14.36 9.91 -12.96
N ARG A 393 13.06 9.70 -13.15
CA ARG A 393 12.34 9.90 -14.41
C ARG A 393 11.26 10.96 -14.19
N ARG A 394 11.40 12.08 -14.88
CA ARG A 394 10.52 13.25 -14.78
C ARG A 394 9.37 13.12 -15.78
N MET A 395 8.15 12.87 -15.33
CA MET A 395 7.01 12.55 -16.20
C MET A 395 6.24 13.81 -16.64
N PRO A 396 5.78 13.92 -17.90
CA PRO A 396 5.09 15.11 -18.39
C PRO A 396 3.68 15.23 -17.78
N VAL A 397 3.54 16.04 -16.72
CA VAL A 397 2.25 16.25 -16.02
C VAL A 397 2.06 17.73 -15.71
N LEU A 398 0.97 18.33 -16.17
CA LEU A 398 0.60 19.71 -15.91
C LEU A 398 -0.35 19.83 -14.71
N PHE A 399 -0.22 20.91 -13.96
CA PHE A 399 -1.08 21.21 -12.80
C PHE A 399 -1.76 22.56 -12.95
N GLN A 400 -2.96 22.67 -12.39
CA GLN A 400 -3.60 23.94 -12.12
C GLN A 400 -2.89 24.63 -10.94
N PRO A 401 -2.96 25.98 -10.82
CA PRO A 401 -2.31 26.71 -9.74
C PRO A 401 -2.74 26.30 -8.31
N ASP A 402 -3.92 25.70 -8.17
CA ASP A 402 -4.45 25.19 -6.89
C ASP A 402 -3.90 23.80 -6.50
N GLY A 403 -3.11 23.16 -7.36
CA GLY A 403 -2.54 21.83 -7.14
C GLY A 403 -3.33 20.68 -7.75
N THR A 404 -4.45 20.96 -8.41
CA THR A 404 -5.21 19.93 -9.13
C THR A 404 -4.44 19.53 -10.41
N PRO A 405 -4.24 18.23 -10.70
CA PRO A 405 -3.66 17.83 -11.98
C PRO A 405 -4.56 18.29 -13.14
N ARG A 406 -4.00 19.04 -14.09
CA ARG A 406 -4.72 19.46 -15.30
C ARG A 406 -4.78 18.31 -16.33
N THR A 407 -3.64 17.68 -16.55
CA THR A 407 -3.52 16.45 -17.33
C THR A 407 -3.64 15.23 -16.40
N PRO A 408 -4.23 14.12 -16.83
CA PRO A 408 -4.17 12.86 -16.09
C PRO A 408 -2.74 12.52 -15.66
N ASN A 409 -2.56 12.21 -14.38
CA ASN A 409 -1.23 12.06 -13.79
C ASN A 409 -0.69 10.63 -14.03
N VAL A 410 0.19 10.48 -15.02
CA VAL A 410 0.80 9.18 -15.36
C VAL A 410 1.67 8.59 -14.24
N VAL A 411 2.06 9.37 -13.23
CA VAL A 411 2.79 8.87 -12.05
C VAL A 411 1.87 8.07 -11.14
N ASN A 412 0.60 8.46 -11.04
CA ASN A 412 -0.44 7.78 -10.26
C ASN A 412 -0.94 6.54 -11.02
N CYS A 413 -0.07 5.53 -11.11
CA CYS A 413 -0.22 4.35 -11.95
C CYS A 413 -0.22 3.04 -11.14
N LEU A 414 -0.89 2.01 -11.67
CA LEU A 414 -0.82 0.66 -11.14
C LEU A 414 0.39 -0.07 -11.75
N VAL A 415 1.34 -0.45 -10.90
CA VAL A 415 2.53 -1.22 -11.30
C VAL A 415 2.35 -2.68 -10.92
N LEU A 416 2.34 -3.55 -11.93
CA LEU A 416 2.33 -5.01 -11.76
C LEU A 416 3.65 -5.58 -12.30
N PRO A 417 4.58 -5.98 -11.42
CA PRO A 417 5.80 -6.66 -11.83
C PRO A 417 5.49 -7.87 -12.72
N GLY A 418 6.34 -8.09 -13.73
CA GLY A 418 6.21 -9.25 -14.61
C GLY A 418 6.68 -10.51 -13.89
N THR A 419 6.15 -11.65 -14.31
CA THR A 419 6.68 -12.97 -13.92
C THR A 419 7.96 -13.28 -14.71
N GLU A 420 8.68 -14.33 -14.32
CA GLU A 420 10.02 -14.68 -14.85
C GLU A 420 10.20 -14.43 -16.36
N GLY A 421 11.09 -13.50 -16.70
CA GLY A 421 11.44 -13.14 -18.08
C GLY A 421 10.46 -12.20 -18.80
N GLN A 422 9.35 -11.82 -18.18
CA GLN A 422 8.39 -10.86 -18.73
C GLN A 422 8.58 -9.46 -18.14
N PRO A 423 8.41 -8.39 -18.94
CA PRO A 423 8.41 -7.02 -18.42
C PRO A 423 7.20 -6.79 -17.50
N ALA A 424 7.33 -5.83 -16.58
CA ALA A 424 6.21 -5.36 -15.79
C ALA A 424 5.07 -4.81 -16.67
N GLN A 425 3.84 -4.97 -16.23
CA GLN A 425 2.67 -4.36 -16.85
C GLN A 425 2.27 -3.14 -16.03
N VAL A 426 2.30 -1.96 -16.64
CA VAL A 426 2.02 -0.70 -15.93
C VAL A 426 0.80 -0.03 -16.54
N ALA A 427 -0.28 0.07 -15.76
CA ALA A 427 -1.48 0.80 -16.16
C ALA A 427 -1.34 2.27 -15.72
N MET A 428 -1.10 3.13 -16.70
CA MET A 428 -0.98 4.58 -16.54
C MET A 428 -2.27 5.25 -17.00
N ALA A 429 -2.62 6.36 -16.37
CA ALA A 429 -3.67 7.24 -16.87
C ALA A 429 -3.38 7.63 -18.32
N ASP A 430 -4.39 7.59 -19.20
CA ASP A 430 -4.23 8.14 -20.55
C ASP A 430 -4.09 9.67 -20.45
N PRO A 431 -2.94 10.28 -20.81
CA PRO A 431 -2.71 11.70 -20.61
C PRO A 431 -3.59 12.59 -21.51
N ASN A 432 -4.20 12.04 -22.57
CA ASN A 432 -5.03 12.77 -23.52
C ASN A 432 -4.35 14.07 -24.03
N GLY A 433 -3.08 13.94 -24.41
CA GLY A 433 -2.27 15.01 -24.97
C GLY A 433 -2.62 15.34 -26.43
N PRO A 434 -1.80 16.21 -27.07
CA PRO A 434 -1.98 16.53 -28.48
C PRO A 434 -1.79 15.30 -29.37
N MET A 435 -2.73 15.07 -30.31
CA MET A 435 -2.65 13.97 -31.28
C MET A 435 -1.86 14.40 -32.52
N ILE A 436 -0.73 13.76 -32.78
CA ILE A 436 0.15 14.01 -33.93
C ILE A 436 0.21 12.73 -34.77
N ASP A 437 -0.29 12.78 -35.99
CA ASP A 437 -0.34 11.64 -36.93
C ASP A 437 -0.92 10.35 -36.30
N GLY A 438 -1.96 10.51 -35.47
CA GLY A 438 -2.63 9.40 -34.79
C GLY A 438 -1.93 8.91 -33.51
N VAL A 439 -0.87 9.58 -33.05
CA VAL A 439 -0.15 9.26 -31.82
C VAL A 439 -0.29 10.39 -30.80
N ASP A 440 -0.64 10.05 -29.57
CA ASP A 440 -0.65 11.01 -28.46
C ASP A 440 0.79 11.41 -28.09
N ALA A 441 1.09 12.71 -28.16
CA ALA A 441 2.42 13.23 -27.93
C ALA A 441 2.92 13.10 -26.48
N PHE A 442 2.03 13.08 -25.49
CA PHE A 442 2.40 12.85 -24.08
C PHE A 442 2.59 11.36 -23.79
N GLN A 443 1.83 10.47 -24.43
CA GLN A 443 2.11 9.03 -24.41
C GLN A 443 3.49 8.73 -25.02
N ALA A 444 3.79 9.33 -26.19
CA ALA A 444 5.08 9.18 -26.85
C ALA A 444 6.24 9.70 -25.99
N GLU A 445 6.08 10.88 -25.37
CA GLU A 445 7.07 11.47 -24.45
C GLU A 445 7.27 10.57 -23.21
N THR A 446 6.20 10.04 -22.63
CA THR A 446 6.25 9.12 -21.49
C THR A 446 7.01 7.84 -21.85
N ARG A 447 6.73 7.24 -23.01
CA ARG A 447 7.44 6.05 -23.51
C ARG A 447 8.93 6.33 -23.75
N SER A 448 9.26 7.49 -24.32
CA SER A 448 10.65 7.91 -24.54
C SER A 448 11.42 8.01 -23.22
N ARG A 449 10.83 8.68 -22.23
CA ARG A 449 11.42 8.86 -20.90
C ARG A 449 11.57 7.55 -20.13
N LEU A 450 10.73 6.56 -20.39
CA LEU A 450 10.77 5.26 -19.75
C LEU A 450 11.35 4.17 -20.67
N SER A 451 12.16 4.56 -21.66
CA SER A 451 12.78 3.63 -22.60
C SER A 451 13.73 2.63 -21.95
N ASP A 452 14.21 2.92 -20.73
CA ASP A 452 15.06 2.07 -19.91
C ASP A 452 14.31 1.36 -18.77
N ALA A 453 12.97 1.51 -18.68
CA ALA A 453 12.14 0.71 -17.80
C ALA A 453 11.96 -0.70 -18.36
N ASN A 454 12.02 -1.72 -17.50
CA ASN A 454 11.64 -3.09 -17.85
C ASN A 454 10.12 -3.27 -17.74
N ALA A 455 9.37 -2.49 -18.52
CA ALA A 455 7.92 -2.40 -18.43
C ALA A 455 7.23 -2.19 -19.79
N THR A 456 6.07 -2.79 -19.93
CA THR A 456 5.07 -2.47 -20.96
C THR A 456 4.09 -1.46 -20.39
N LEU A 457 4.02 -0.28 -21.02
CA LEU A 457 3.14 0.81 -20.59
C LEU A 457 1.79 0.73 -21.33
N HIS A 458 0.72 0.66 -20.54
CA HIS A 458 -0.67 0.66 -20.97
C HIS A 458 -1.34 1.97 -20.54
N PHE A 459 -1.80 2.77 -21.50
CA PHE A 459 -2.56 3.98 -21.21
C PHE A 459 -4.05 3.64 -21.18
N VAL A 460 -4.67 3.76 -20.01
CA VAL A 460 -6.04 3.28 -19.74
C VAL A 460 -7.05 4.41 -19.56
N ASP A 461 -8.33 4.15 -19.85
CA ASP A 461 -9.41 5.13 -19.74
C ASP A 461 -9.82 5.32 -18.27
N ASP A 462 -9.11 6.19 -17.56
CA ASP A 462 -9.39 6.58 -16.19
C ASP A 462 -10.15 7.91 -16.09
N ARG A 463 -10.73 8.38 -17.20
CA ARG A 463 -11.36 9.71 -17.34
C ARG A 463 -12.28 10.11 -16.19
N GLN A 464 -13.09 9.17 -15.68
CA GLN A 464 -14.01 9.48 -14.58
C GLN A 464 -13.28 9.77 -13.27
N TYR A 465 -12.16 9.08 -13.03
CA TYR A 465 -11.32 9.30 -11.86
C TYR A 465 -10.58 10.62 -12.01
N HIS A 466 -10.01 10.93 -13.19
CA HIS A 466 -9.32 12.22 -13.43
C HIS A 466 -10.25 13.41 -13.17
N LYS A 467 -11.50 13.32 -13.65
CA LYS A 467 -12.53 14.35 -13.39
C LYS A 467 -12.81 14.60 -11.90
N TRP A 468 -12.50 13.63 -11.04
CA TRP A 468 -12.66 13.71 -9.59
C TRP A 468 -11.31 13.78 -8.85
N SER A 469 -10.27 14.26 -9.53
CA SER A 469 -8.94 14.53 -8.98
C SER A 469 -8.18 13.29 -8.48
N GLY A 470 -8.34 12.14 -9.13
CA GLY A 470 -7.50 10.97 -8.91
C GLY A 470 -7.25 10.21 -10.22
N ASN A 471 -6.39 9.19 -10.22
CA ASN A 471 -6.10 8.42 -11.43
C ASN A 471 -6.11 6.91 -11.13
N VAL A 472 -5.45 6.11 -11.96
CA VAL A 472 -5.49 4.64 -11.92
C VAL A 472 -5.07 4.07 -10.57
N HIS A 473 -4.03 4.63 -9.95
CA HIS A 473 -3.58 4.17 -8.64
C HIS A 473 -4.65 4.44 -7.57
N CYS A 474 -5.18 5.65 -7.47
CA CYS A 474 -6.25 5.99 -6.52
C CYS A 474 -7.50 5.10 -6.67
N ALA A 475 -7.80 4.67 -7.90
CA ALA A 475 -8.94 3.82 -8.24
C ALA A 475 -8.77 2.36 -7.83
N THR A 476 -7.53 1.90 -7.72
CA THR A 476 -7.18 0.48 -7.53
C THR A 476 -6.55 0.24 -6.17
N ASN A 477 -6.28 -1.01 -5.83
CA ASN A 477 -5.47 -1.41 -4.67
C ASN A 477 -4.92 -2.83 -4.96
N ALA A 478 -3.91 -3.32 -4.25
CA ALA A 478 -3.35 -4.65 -4.51
C ALA A 478 -2.84 -5.36 -3.24
N ILE A 479 -3.05 -6.68 -3.18
CA ILE A 479 -2.38 -7.57 -2.23
C ILE A 479 -1.10 -8.09 -2.87
N ARG A 480 0.02 -7.94 -2.16
CA ARG A 480 1.38 -8.26 -2.63
C ARG A 480 2.08 -9.20 -1.65
N PRO A 481 1.66 -10.48 -1.61
CA PRO A 481 2.07 -11.39 -0.55
C PRO A 481 3.58 -11.59 -0.51
N LEU A 482 4.11 -11.91 0.67
CA LEU A 482 5.47 -12.40 0.76
C LEU A 482 5.56 -13.77 0.07
N PRO A 483 6.65 -14.06 -0.68
CA PRO A 483 6.89 -15.40 -1.16
C PRO A 483 6.85 -16.39 0.01
N ALA A 484 6.23 -17.55 -0.19
CA ALA A 484 6.34 -18.63 0.79
C ALA A 484 7.83 -18.92 1.02
N ALA A 485 8.26 -19.01 2.28
CA ALA A 485 9.62 -19.42 2.59
C ALA A 485 9.88 -20.77 1.91
N GLN A 486 10.95 -20.86 1.11
CA GLN A 486 11.40 -22.14 0.57
C GLN A 486 11.74 -23.02 1.79
N ARG A 487 10.95 -24.09 1.97
CA ARG A 487 11.16 -25.08 3.04
C ARG A 487 12.38 -25.94 2.75
#